data_AF-A0A961EUX4-F1
#
_entry.id   AF-A0A961EUX4-F1
#
_cell.length_a   1.000
_cell.length_b   1.000
_cell.length_c   1.000
_cell.angle_alpha   90.00
_cell.angle_beta   90.00
_cell.angle_gamma   90.00
#
_symmetry.space_group_name_H-M   'P 1'
#
loop_
_entity.id
_entity.type
_entity.pdbx_description
1 polymer ?
#
loop_
_entity_poly.entity_id
_entity_poly.type
_entity_poly.pdbx_seq_one_letter_code
_entity_poly.pdbx_strand_id
1 'polypeptide(L)'
;MLRRFLVFTIALFALFLLASWGQHKFAEQFQIFPQLESLYPPDPLLTFKRAFADLGPKKQDSEPKIPAAETAESSQKQAPGEDSDRPILASGEGFAYLTAFFDRLDKLEQSRKSGESDVLRILHFGDSIMWGDNLSIKMKDLFQSDFGDGGRGLVNIIDSPSSALQEH
;
A
#
# COMPACT_ATOMS: atom_id res chain seq x y z
N MET A 1 -7.04 7.86 -35.09
CA MET A 1 -6.30 8.24 -33.86
C MET A 1 -5.14 7.27 -33.56
N LEU A 2 -5.37 5.95 -33.52
CA LEU A 2 -4.37 4.95 -33.09
C LEU A 2 -3.04 4.94 -33.86
N ARG A 3 -3.05 5.10 -35.19
CA ARG A 3 -1.82 5.13 -36.00
C ARG A 3 -0.90 6.31 -35.67
N ARG A 4 -1.47 7.48 -35.35
CA ARG A 4 -0.68 8.68 -34.99
C ARG A 4 -0.06 8.54 -33.61
N PHE A 5 -0.79 7.93 -32.68
CA PHE A 5 -0.29 7.61 -31.34
C PHE A 5 0.87 6.61 -31.39
N LEU A 6 0.74 5.53 -32.17
CA LEU A 6 1.79 4.52 -32.32
C LEU A 6 3.08 5.10 -32.94
N VAL A 7 2.96 5.93 -33.97
CA VAL A 7 4.12 6.57 -34.59
C VAL A 7 4.82 7.52 -33.61
N PHE A 8 4.03 8.25 -32.79
CA PHE A 8 4.57 9.13 -31.77
C PHE A 8 5.33 8.36 -30.68
N THR A 9 4.78 7.25 -30.17
CA THR A 9 5.45 6.46 -29.13
C THR A 9 6.73 5.80 -29.63
N ILE A 10 6.73 5.28 -30.86
CA ILE A 10 7.94 4.70 -31.47
C ILE A 10 9.01 5.77 -31.69
N ALA A 11 8.63 6.96 -32.19
CA ALA A 11 9.56 8.06 -32.39
C ALA A 11 10.15 8.57 -31.07
N LEU A 12 9.32 8.68 -30.02
CA LEU A 12 9.75 9.06 -28.69
C LEU A 12 10.74 8.03 -28.12
N PHE A 13 10.44 6.75 -28.24
CA PHE A 13 11.30 5.67 -27.76
C PHE A 13 12.65 5.64 -28.50
N ALA A 14 12.63 5.83 -29.83
CA ALA A 14 13.86 5.94 -30.62
C ALA A 14 14.72 7.15 -30.20
N LEU A 15 14.10 8.28 -29.86
CA LEU A 15 14.79 9.47 -29.37
C LEU A 15 15.45 9.22 -28.01
N PHE A 16 14.77 8.51 -27.09
CA PHE A 16 15.37 8.12 -25.81
C PHE A 16 16.56 7.16 -25.99
N LEU A 17 16.46 6.20 -26.91
CA LEU A 17 17.58 5.28 -27.21
C LEU A 17 18.80 6.04 -27.77
N LEU A 18 18.58 6.98 -28.69
CA LEU A 18 19.63 7.83 -29.24
C LEU A 18 20.27 8.73 -28.17
N ALA A 19 19.45 9.33 -27.30
CA ALA A 19 19.94 10.13 -26.19
C ALA A 19 20.76 9.30 -25.19
N SER A 20 20.28 8.11 -24.84
CA SER A 20 20.99 7.17 -23.97
C SER A 20 22.33 6.72 -24.56
N TRP A 21 22.39 6.47 -25.87
CA TRP A 21 23.64 6.06 -26.53
C TRP A 21 24.64 7.20 -26.62
N GLY A 22 24.19 8.44 -26.84
CA GLY A 22 25.03 9.62 -26.87
C GLY A 22 25.61 10.01 -25.50
N GLN A 23 24.90 9.71 -24.41
CA GLN A 23 25.31 10.08 -23.05
C GLN A 23 26.55 9.34 -22.54
N HIS A 24 26.90 8.18 -23.09
CA HIS A 24 28.12 7.45 -22.74
C HIS A 24 29.42 8.24 -23.02
N LYS A 25 29.38 9.28 -23.86
CA LYS A 25 30.53 10.13 -24.15
C LYS A 25 30.69 11.34 -23.22
N PHE A 26 29.72 11.58 -22.33
CA PHE A 26 29.73 12.72 -21.43
C PHE A 26 30.23 12.32 -20.04
N ALA A 27 30.95 13.25 -19.39
CA ALA A 27 31.39 13.09 -18.01
C ALA A 27 30.20 12.86 -17.06
N GLU A 28 30.39 12.07 -16.01
CA GLU A 28 29.33 11.59 -15.10
C GLU A 28 28.42 12.71 -14.56
N GLN A 29 28.96 13.90 -14.34
CA GLN A 29 28.23 15.08 -13.87
C GLN A 29 27.15 15.62 -14.84
N PHE A 30 27.14 15.19 -16.11
CA PHE A 30 26.15 15.57 -17.11
C PHE A 30 25.26 14.41 -17.58
N GLN A 31 25.36 13.24 -16.92
CA GLN A 31 24.52 12.09 -17.25
C GLN A 31 23.14 12.28 -16.61
N ILE A 32 22.11 12.41 -17.46
CA ILE A 32 20.72 12.57 -17.01
C ILE A 32 20.09 11.20 -16.74
N PHE A 33 20.52 10.16 -17.45
CA PHE A 33 20.05 8.80 -17.25
C PHE A 33 21.07 7.98 -16.44
N PRO A 34 20.61 7.22 -15.42
CA PRO A 34 21.47 6.30 -14.70
C PRO A 34 21.96 5.22 -15.66
N GLN A 35 23.23 4.82 -15.52
CA GLN A 35 23.80 3.73 -16.31
C GLN A 35 23.05 2.43 -15.98
N LEU A 36 22.77 1.61 -17.00
CA LEU A 36 22.03 0.35 -16.82
C LEU A 36 22.66 -0.56 -15.76
N GLU A 37 23.98 -0.49 -15.59
CA GLU A 37 24.73 -1.24 -14.58
C GLU A 37 24.34 -0.87 -13.14
N SER A 38 23.89 0.38 -12.90
CA SER A 38 23.37 0.81 -11.59
C SER A 38 21.95 0.33 -11.29
N LEU A 39 21.20 -0.08 -12.32
CA LEU A 39 19.83 -0.56 -12.19
C LEU A 39 19.75 -2.07 -11.91
N TYR A 40 20.82 -2.81 -12.18
CA TYR A 40 20.90 -4.23 -11.85
C TYR A 40 21.70 -4.41 -10.54
N PRO A 41 21.06 -4.89 -9.46
CA PRO A 41 21.83 -5.28 -8.28
C PRO A 41 22.83 -6.38 -8.67
N PRO A 42 24.05 -6.40 -8.10
CA PRO A 42 25.13 -7.30 -8.49
C PRO A 42 24.79 -8.79 -8.32
N ASP A 43 23.76 -9.11 -7.54
CA ASP A 43 23.21 -10.46 -7.46
C ASP A 43 21.68 -10.39 -7.24
N PRO A 44 20.87 -10.47 -8.31
CA PRO A 44 19.40 -10.38 -8.22
C PRO A 44 18.79 -11.52 -7.40
N LEU A 45 19.58 -12.55 -7.07
CA LEU A 45 19.17 -13.71 -6.31
C LEU A 45 19.45 -13.61 -4.80
N LEU A 46 20.12 -12.54 -4.33
CA LEU A 46 20.41 -12.37 -2.90
C LEU A 46 19.15 -12.34 -2.03
N THR A 47 18.10 -11.65 -2.50
CA THR A 47 16.82 -11.57 -1.79
C THR A 47 16.20 -12.96 -1.61
N PHE A 48 16.33 -13.82 -2.64
CA PHE A 48 15.82 -15.19 -2.59
C PHE A 48 16.70 -16.09 -1.70
N LYS A 49 18.03 -15.96 -1.77
CA LYS A 49 18.96 -16.72 -0.89
C LYS A 49 18.68 -16.44 0.59
N ARG A 50 18.38 -15.19 0.95
CA ARG A 50 17.99 -14.82 2.33
C ARG A 50 16.66 -15.43 2.73
N ALA A 51 15.65 -15.36 1.86
CA ALA A 51 14.33 -15.95 2.12
C ALA A 51 14.39 -17.48 2.29
N PHE A 52 15.23 -18.17 1.51
CA PHE A 52 15.43 -19.62 1.65
C PHE A 52 16.22 -19.99 2.91
N ALA A 53 17.16 -19.15 3.36
CA ALA A 53 17.87 -19.36 4.62
C ALA A 53 16.97 -19.24 5.85
N ASP A 54 15.97 -18.34 5.80
CA ASP A 54 14.97 -18.17 6.88
C ASP A 54 13.96 -19.33 6.98
N LEU A 55 13.80 -20.13 5.92
CA LEU A 55 12.95 -21.33 5.88
C LEU A 55 13.68 -22.58 6.42
N GLY A 56 14.98 -22.50 6.69
CA GLY A 56 15.72 -23.56 7.37
C GLY A 56 15.29 -23.71 8.84
N PRO A 57 15.45 -24.89 9.44
CA PRO A 57 15.04 -25.12 10.84
C PRO A 57 15.84 -24.21 11.78
N LYS A 58 15.21 -23.15 12.29
CA LYS A 58 15.79 -22.25 13.30
C LYS A 58 16.01 -23.02 14.60
N LYS A 59 17.27 -23.25 14.93
CA LYS A 59 17.72 -23.68 16.26
C LYS A 59 17.60 -22.48 17.19
N GLN A 60 16.68 -22.60 18.15
CA GLN A 60 16.30 -21.57 19.10
C GLN A 60 17.23 -21.64 20.31
N ASP A 61 18.22 -20.75 20.38
CA ASP A 61 19.02 -20.52 21.58
C ASP A 61 18.97 -19.02 21.95
N SER A 62 18.52 -18.77 23.18
CA SER A 62 18.43 -17.55 24.02
C SER A 62 19.73 -16.71 24.03
N GLU A 63 19.78 -15.39 24.31
CA GLU A 63 19.25 -14.61 25.46
C GLU A 63 19.56 -13.10 25.24
N PRO A 64 18.79 -12.13 25.80
CA PRO A 64 18.99 -10.69 25.60
C PRO A 64 19.81 -10.03 26.73
N LYS A 65 20.58 -8.97 26.40
CA LYS A 65 21.37 -8.19 27.36
C LYS A 65 21.01 -6.71 27.27
N ILE A 66 20.34 -6.18 28.31
CA ILE A 66 20.15 -4.74 28.58
C ILE A 66 21.03 -4.38 29.80
N PRO A 67 21.62 -3.18 29.86
CA PRO A 67 21.82 -2.50 31.13
C PRO A 67 21.00 -1.21 31.22
N ALA A 68 20.38 -1.07 32.38
CA ALA A 68 19.58 0.04 32.87
C ALA A 68 20.40 1.33 33.08
N ALA A 69 19.73 2.47 32.95
CA ALA A 69 20.05 3.69 33.68
C ALA A 69 18.77 4.52 33.88
N GLU A 70 18.36 4.64 35.13
CA GLU A 70 17.26 5.44 35.65
C GLU A 70 17.58 6.94 35.57
N THR A 71 16.58 7.79 35.30
CA THR A 71 16.35 9.04 36.07
C THR A 71 14.90 9.47 35.83
N ALA A 72 14.15 9.58 36.93
CA ALA A 72 12.76 10.01 36.99
C ALA A 72 12.64 11.52 37.25
N GLU A 73 11.65 12.17 36.65
CA GLU A 73 10.78 13.25 37.20
C GLU A 73 9.87 13.76 36.06
N SER A 74 8.64 13.24 35.94
CA SER A 74 7.40 13.80 36.52
C SER A 74 6.82 14.98 35.73
N SER A 75 5.87 14.67 34.83
CA SER A 75 4.68 15.49 34.57
C SER A 75 3.59 14.64 33.92
N GLN A 76 2.50 14.40 34.68
CA GLN A 76 1.35 13.58 34.30
C GLN A 76 0.48 14.26 33.22
N LYS A 77 0.22 13.54 32.12
CA LYS A 77 -1.02 13.65 31.34
C LYS A 77 -1.27 12.30 30.65
N GLN A 78 -2.40 11.68 30.98
CA GLN A 78 -2.79 10.33 30.55
C GLN A 78 -2.57 10.10 29.05
N ALA A 79 -1.83 9.05 28.74
CA ALA A 79 -1.58 8.50 27.40
C ALA A 79 -1.96 7.00 27.40
N PRO A 80 -2.33 6.43 26.23
CA PRO A 80 -2.96 5.12 26.12
C PRO A 80 -1.93 4.01 26.39
N GLY A 81 -2.35 3.02 27.18
CA GLY A 81 -1.51 1.91 27.61
C GLY A 81 -1.02 1.05 26.44
N GLU A 82 0.29 0.88 26.42
CA GLU A 82 1.02 -0.36 26.12
C GLU A 82 0.37 -1.34 25.13
N ASP A 83 0.62 -1.10 23.83
CA ASP A 83 0.68 -2.19 22.84
C ASP A 83 1.52 -1.76 21.61
N SER A 84 2.60 -0.99 21.83
CA SER A 84 3.43 -0.45 20.75
C SER A 84 4.40 -1.45 20.13
N ASP A 85 4.47 -2.68 20.64
CA ASP A 85 5.43 -3.71 20.22
C ASP A 85 4.77 -4.91 19.50
N ARG A 86 3.44 -4.89 19.34
CA ARG A 86 2.78 -5.85 18.46
C ARG A 86 2.94 -5.35 17.02
N PRO A 87 3.42 -6.19 16.08
CA PRO A 87 3.35 -5.82 14.68
C PRO A 87 1.88 -5.51 14.36
N ILE A 88 1.58 -4.24 14.08
CA ILE A 88 0.22 -3.72 13.80
C ILE A 88 -0.44 -4.50 12.63
N LEU A 89 0.37 -5.20 11.85
CA LEU A 89 -0.01 -5.99 10.68
C LEU A 89 -0.25 -7.48 10.96
N ALA A 90 -0.04 -7.97 12.19
CA ALA A 90 -0.40 -9.35 12.53
C ALA A 90 -1.89 -9.41 12.84
N SER A 91 -2.67 -10.12 12.01
CA SER A 91 -4.13 -10.29 12.18
C SER A 91 -4.54 -11.09 13.43
N GLY A 92 -3.60 -11.43 14.30
CA GLY A 92 -3.79 -12.36 15.41
C GLY A 92 -3.82 -13.82 14.93
N GLU A 93 -3.70 -14.76 15.86
CA GLU A 93 -3.90 -16.19 15.56
C GLU A 93 -5.31 -16.38 14.99
N GLY A 94 -5.42 -17.05 13.84
CA GLY A 94 -6.70 -17.31 13.18
C GLY A 94 -7.49 -16.07 12.76
N PHE A 95 -6.84 -14.93 12.52
CA PHE A 95 -7.51 -13.67 12.15
C PHE A 95 -8.44 -13.11 13.23
N ALA A 96 -8.14 -13.36 14.52
CA ALA A 96 -8.98 -12.92 15.65
C ALA A 96 -9.37 -11.43 15.59
N TYR A 97 -8.52 -10.55 15.06
CA TYR A 97 -8.83 -9.12 14.95
C TYR A 97 -9.83 -8.79 13.85
N LEU A 98 -10.01 -9.67 12.87
CA LEU A 98 -11.00 -9.52 11.78
C LEU A 98 -12.34 -10.19 12.11
N THR A 99 -12.44 -11.00 13.17
CA THR A 99 -13.69 -11.69 13.53
C THR A 99 -14.86 -10.71 13.68
N ALA A 100 -14.66 -9.60 14.40
CA ALA A 100 -15.70 -8.59 14.58
C ALA A 100 -16.12 -7.91 13.25
N PHE A 101 -15.20 -7.82 12.29
CA PHE A 101 -15.50 -7.31 10.95
C PHE A 101 -16.37 -8.31 10.17
N PHE A 102 -16.03 -9.59 10.17
CA PHE A 102 -16.82 -10.63 9.51
C PHE A 102 -18.21 -10.79 10.15
N ASP A 103 -18.32 -10.75 11.48
CA ASP A 103 -19.60 -10.76 12.17
C ASP A 103 -20.51 -9.58 11.75
N ARG A 104 -19.91 -8.42 11.48
CA ARG A 104 -20.63 -7.24 10.98
C ARG A 104 -21.06 -7.41 9.52
N LEU A 105 -20.22 -8.05 8.72
CA LEU A 105 -20.52 -8.36 7.31
C LEU A 105 -21.69 -9.35 7.20
N ASP A 106 -21.71 -10.39 8.02
CA ASP A 106 -22.80 -11.38 8.09
C ASP A 106 -24.12 -10.73 8.50
N LYS A 107 -24.09 -9.80 9.47
CA LYS A 107 -25.26 -9.02 9.88
C LYS A 107 -25.79 -8.16 8.75
N LEU A 108 -24.91 -7.53 7.97
CA LEU A 108 -25.29 -6.72 6.82
C LEU A 108 -25.92 -7.55 5.70
N GLU A 109 -25.44 -8.78 5.48
CA GLU A 109 -26.09 -9.70 4.55
C GLU A 109 -27.50 -10.10 5.03
N GLN A 110 -27.66 -10.34 6.33
CA GLN A 110 -28.97 -10.66 6.92
C GLN A 110 -29.93 -9.47 6.88
N SER A 111 -29.45 -8.26 7.19
CA SER A 111 -30.27 -7.03 7.16
C SER A 111 -30.79 -6.75 5.75
N ARG A 112 -29.96 -7.03 4.73
CA ARG A 112 -30.39 -6.95 3.33
C ARG A 112 -31.55 -7.90 3.01
N LYS A 113 -31.54 -9.12 3.58
CA LYS A 113 -32.63 -10.10 3.38
C LYS A 113 -33.91 -9.71 4.12
N SER A 114 -33.80 -9.04 5.28
CA SER A 114 -34.94 -8.55 6.06
C SER A 114 -35.47 -7.19 5.59
N GLY A 115 -34.75 -6.48 4.72
CA GLY A 115 -35.10 -5.13 4.25
C GLY A 115 -34.70 -4.01 5.23
N GLU A 116 -33.85 -4.31 6.21
CA GLU A 116 -33.32 -3.34 7.16
C GLU A 116 -32.05 -2.67 6.60
N SER A 117 -31.96 -1.35 6.74
CA SER A 117 -30.80 -0.58 6.25
C SER A 117 -29.68 -0.59 7.29
N ASP A 118 -28.64 -1.38 7.05
CA ASP A 118 -27.37 -1.30 7.78
C ASP A 118 -26.23 -0.91 6.81
N VAL A 119 -25.18 -0.27 7.33
CA VAL A 119 -24.06 0.23 6.53
C VAL A 119 -22.73 -0.11 7.21
N LEU A 120 -21.90 -0.85 6.50
CA LEU A 120 -20.52 -1.12 6.89
C LEU A 120 -19.57 -0.12 6.20
N ARG A 121 -18.73 0.56 6.99
CA ARG A 121 -17.74 1.51 6.47
C ARG A 121 -16.33 0.92 6.59
N ILE A 122 -15.63 0.84 5.47
CA ILE A 122 -14.25 0.37 5.40
C ILE A 122 -13.34 1.57 5.17
N LEU A 123 -12.37 1.78 6.08
CA LEU A 123 -11.37 2.83 5.96
C LEU A 123 -10.03 2.18 5.65
N HIS A 124 -9.44 2.56 4.51
CA HIS A 124 -8.13 2.08 4.09
C HIS A 124 -7.12 3.22 4.20
N PHE A 125 -6.02 2.98 4.92
CA PHE A 125 -4.90 3.90 5.07
C PHE A 125 -3.69 3.34 4.33
N GLY A 126 -3.35 3.95 3.19
CA GLY A 126 -2.20 3.59 2.37
C GLY A 126 -1.16 4.72 2.33
N ASP A 127 0.10 4.35 2.07
CA ASP A 127 1.22 5.28 1.91
C ASP A 127 1.28 5.93 0.52
N SER A 128 0.82 5.22 -0.50
CA SER A 128 0.75 5.70 -1.89
C SER A 128 -0.69 6.02 -2.29
N ILE A 129 -0.97 7.30 -2.53
CA ILE A 129 -2.28 7.78 -2.99
C ILE A 129 -2.71 7.10 -4.30
N MET A 130 -1.80 7.00 -5.28
CA MET A 130 -2.10 6.44 -6.59
C MET A 130 -2.41 4.94 -6.56
N TRP A 131 -1.78 4.21 -5.64
CA TRP A 131 -2.04 2.78 -5.46
C TRP A 131 -3.24 2.54 -4.55
N GLY A 132 -3.39 3.38 -3.54
CA GLY A 132 -4.53 3.44 -2.63
C GLY A 132 -5.84 3.64 -3.36
N ASP A 133 -5.91 4.57 -4.32
CA ASP A 133 -7.14 4.82 -5.08
C ASP A 133 -7.52 3.63 -5.95
N ASN A 134 -6.58 3.06 -6.71
CA ASN A 134 -6.86 1.90 -7.57
C ASN A 134 -7.30 0.66 -6.78
N LEU A 135 -6.67 0.40 -5.63
CA LEU A 135 -7.05 -0.72 -4.76
C LEU A 135 -8.40 -0.47 -4.10
N SER A 136 -8.61 0.73 -3.54
CA SER A 136 -9.82 1.06 -2.79
C SER A 136 -11.05 1.12 -3.70
N ILE A 137 -10.90 1.60 -4.94
CA ILE A 137 -11.98 1.56 -5.94
C ILE A 137 -12.37 0.12 -6.26
N LYS A 138 -11.40 -0.75 -6.55
CA LYS A 138 -11.71 -2.17 -6.83
C LYS A 138 -12.33 -2.88 -5.64
N MET A 139 -11.82 -2.65 -4.43
CA MET A 139 -12.42 -3.20 -3.22
C MET A 139 -13.85 -2.71 -3.06
N LYS A 140 -14.09 -1.40 -3.23
CA LYS A 140 -15.43 -0.82 -3.18
C LYS A 140 -16.37 -1.50 -4.18
N ASP A 141 -15.97 -1.62 -5.45
CA ASP A 141 -16.82 -2.20 -6.49
C ASP A 141 -17.21 -3.65 -6.16
N LEU A 142 -16.27 -4.46 -5.66
CA LEU A 142 -16.51 -5.84 -5.26
C LEU A 142 -17.41 -5.95 -4.02
N PHE A 143 -17.17 -5.13 -3.00
CA PHE A 143 -18.03 -5.14 -1.82
C PHE A 143 -19.44 -4.64 -2.14
N GLN A 144 -19.57 -3.65 -3.02
CA GLN A 144 -20.87 -3.12 -3.43
C GLN A 144 -21.63 -4.08 -4.34
N SER A 145 -20.96 -4.85 -5.20
CA SER A 145 -21.62 -5.89 -6.00
C SER A 145 -22.23 -6.98 -5.12
N ASP A 146 -21.51 -7.37 -4.07
CA ASP A 146 -21.87 -8.53 -3.27
C ASP A 146 -22.83 -8.16 -2.15
N PHE A 147 -22.61 -7.04 -1.48
CA PHE A 147 -23.31 -6.63 -0.26
C PHE A 147 -24.26 -5.44 -0.44
N GLY A 148 -24.21 -4.76 -1.59
CA GLY A 148 -25.06 -3.62 -1.93
C GLY A 148 -24.37 -2.26 -1.81
N ASP A 149 -24.97 -1.24 -2.40
CA ASP A 149 -24.39 0.10 -2.47
C ASP A 149 -24.60 0.89 -1.16
N GLY A 150 -23.52 1.05 -0.39
CA GLY A 150 -23.46 1.92 0.80
C GLY A 150 -23.17 3.39 0.52
N GLY A 151 -23.11 3.80 -0.75
CA GLY A 151 -22.87 5.17 -1.20
C GLY A 151 -21.40 5.51 -1.45
N ARG A 152 -21.11 6.82 -1.58
CA ARG A 152 -19.78 7.33 -1.95
C ARG A 152 -18.71 7.20 -0.85
N GLY A 153 -19.11 7.12 0.42
CA GLY A 153 -18.17 7.09 1.55
C GLY A 153 -17.57 8.45 1.88
N LEU A 154 -16.36 8.44 2.46
CA LEU A 154 -15.62 9.66 2.81
C LEU A 154 -14.84 10.15 1.58
N VAL A 155 -15.11 11.38 1.15
CA VAL A 155 -14.43 12.01 0.02
C VAL A 155 -13.72 13.27 0.52
N ASN A 156 -12.51 13.50 0.04
CA ASN A 156 -11.80 14.74 0.34
C ASN A 156 -12.56 15.93 -0.25
N ILE A 157 -12.85 16.93 0.59
CA ILE A 157 -13.41 18.21 0.14
C ILE A 157 -12.24 19.01 -0.43
N ILE A 158 -11.86 18.71 -1.67
CA ILE A 158 -10.88 19.50 -2.41
C ILE A 158 -11.66 20.35 -3.39
N ASP A 159 -11.51 21.67 -3.25
CA ASP A 159 -12.10 22.65 -4.15
C ASP A 159 -11.32 22.59 -5.49
N SER A 160 -11.68 21.63 -6.33
CA SER A 160 -11.11 21.47 -7.67
C SER A 160 -12.15 21.91 -8.71
N PRO A 161 -11.76 22.70 -9.72
CA PRO A 161 -12.69 23.26 -10.70
C PRO A 161 -13.38 22.20 -11.58
N SER A 162 -12.96 20.93 -11.51
CA SER A 162 -13.62 19.79 -12.16
C SER A 162 -14.70 19.12 -11.33
N SER A 163 -14.98 19.59 -10.10
CA SER A 163 -16.07 19.10 -9.26
C SER A 163 -17.46 19.59 -9.73
N ALA A 164 -17.62 19.81 -11.03
CA ALA A 164 -18.95 19.93 -11.62
C ALA A 164 -19.61 18.56 -11.51
N LEU A 165 -20.75 18.53 -10.81
CA LEU A 165 -21.65 17.39 -10.73
C LEU A 165 -21.88 16.82 -12.14
N GLN A 166 -21.20 15.73 -12.48
CA GLN A 166 -21.70 14.83 -13.49
C GLN A 166 -22.80 14.02 -12.81
N GLU A 167 -24.00 14.58 -12.89
CA GLU A 167 -25.23 13.83 -12.69
C GLU A 167 -25.23 12.64 -13.65
N HIS A 168 -25.51 11.46 -13.10
CA HIS A 168 -25.71 10.22 -13.85
C HIS A 168 -27.00 10.26 -14.66
#